data_AF-A0A6A4QMX9-F1
#
_entry.id   AF-A0A6A4QMX9-F1
#
_cell.length_a   1.000
_cell.length_b   1.000
_cell.length_c   1.000
_cell.angle_alpha   90.00
_cell.angle_beta   90.00
_cell.angle_gamma   90.00
#
_symmetry.space_group_name_H-M   'P 1'
#
loop_
_entity.id
_entity.type
_entity.pdbx_description
1 polymer ?
#
loop_
_entity_poly.entity_id
_entity_poly.type
_entity_poly.pdbx_seq_one_letter_code
_entity_poly.pdbx_strand_id
1 'polypeptide(L)'
;MELRPTNEFKLVKSSWPSSTVQLMGSDCIMEKDSDKHRSNRGVIGTNLVYAGLKVLVPKLCSSVQLYLATNWKGQENVSLYRLTKVLTFSIVFECLLGIDVELGMLDTFERVLEGVFSPAIQFPGSKFWRSKKARVETEKMLVKGSNH
;
A
#
# COMPACT_ATOMS: atom_id res chain seq x y z
N MET A 1 8.99 12.04 -37.90
CA MET A 1 10.16 12.30 -37.04
C MET A 1 9.75 11.95 -35.62
N GLU A 2 9.93 10.69 -35.25
CA GLU A 2 9.58 10.18 -33.91
C GLU A 2 10.63 10.64 -32.91
N LEU A 3 10.20 11.37 -31.88
CA LEU A 3 11.03 11.67 -30.72
C LEU A 3 11.21 10.37 -29.92
N ARG A 4 12.35 9.70 -30.11
CA ARG A 4 12.81 8.64 -29.19
C ARG A 4 12.91 9.23 -27.79
N PRO A 5 12.35 8.61 -26.74
CA PRO A 5 12.63 9.04 -25.37
C PRO A 5 14.13 8.88 -25.12
N THR A 6 14.76 9.95 -24.64
CA THR A 6 16.19 10.01 -24.39
C THR A 6 16.62 8.98 -23.34
N ASN A 7 17.84 8.48 -23.50
CA ASN A 7 18.51 7.39 -22.78
C ASN A 7 18.84 7.72 -21.30
N GLU A 8 18.15 8.69 -20.70
CA GLU A 8 18.52 9.39 -19.46
C GLU A 8 18.12 8.61 -18.19
N PHE A 9 17.18 7.65 -18.31
CA PHE A 9 16.71 6.82 -17.20
C PHE A 9 17.44 5.47 -17.06
N LYS A 10 18.46 5.17 -17.88
CA LYS A 10 19.21 3.91 -17.79
C LYS A 10 20.32 3.89 -16.72
N LEU A 11 20.66 5.03 -16.12
CA LEU A 11 21.82 5.15 -15.24
C LEU A 11 21.47 5.42 -13.76
N VAL A 12 20.20 5.71 -13.45
CA VAL A 12 19.75 5.96 -12.07
C VAL A 12 19.13 4.68 -11.53
N LYS A 13 19.82 4.01 -10.60
CA LYS A 13 19.25 2.90 -9.83
C LYS A 13 18.52 3.46 -8.62
N SER A 14 17.29 3.00 -8.39
CA SER A 14 16.63 3.25 -7.11
C SER A 14 17.42 2.56 -6.01
N SER A 15 17.73 3.28 -4.93
CA SER A 15 18.35 2.70 -3.74
C SER A 15 17.49 3.02 -2.52
N TRP A 16 17.25 2.01 -1.70
CA TRP A 16 16.46 2.12 -0.48
C TRP A 16 17.27 1.64 0.72
N PRO A 17 17.00 2.16 1.93
CA PRO A 17 17.58 1.63 3.16
C PRO A 17 17.32 0.13 3.29
N SER A 18 18.29 -0.61 3.84
CA SER A 18 18.15 -2.07 4.04
C SER A 18 16.87 -2.45 4.79
N SER A 19 16.45 -1.64 5.77
CA SER A 19 15.20 -1.85 6.50
C SER A 19 13.97 -1.76 5.60
N THR A 20 13.95 -0.82 4.66
CA THR A 20 12.89 -0.68 3.65
C THR A 20 12.85 -1.91 2.76
N VAL A 21 13.99 -2.35 2.22
CA VAL A 21 14.07 -3.54 1.35
C VAL A 21 13.60 -4.80 2.08
N GLN A 22 14.03 -4.99 3.32
CA GLN A 22 13.66 -6.16 4.12
C GLN A 22 12.19 -6.16 4.59
N LEU A 23 11.54 -5.00 4.68
CA LEU A 23 10.14 -4.85 5.11
C LEU A 23 9.16 -4.76 3.95
N MET A 24 9.53 -4.15 2.82
CA MET A 24 8.72 -4.12 1.59
C MET A 24 8.92 -5.38 0.74
N GLY A 25 10.11 -5.99 0.80
CA GLY A 25 10.46 -7.21 0.09
C GLY A 25 11.24 -6.92 -1.19
N SER A 26 12.17 -7.83 -1.53
CA SER A 26 13.01 -7.76 -2.72
C SER A 26 12.21 -7.78 -4.03
N ASP A 27 10.99 -8.31 -3.98
CA ASP A 27 10.09 -8.38 -5.12
C ASP A 27 9.18 -7.16 -5.29
N CYS A 28 9.27 -6.19 -4.37
CA CYS A 28 8.49 -4.97 -4.43
C CYS A 28 8.87 -4.13 -5.66
N ILE A 29 7.88 -3.43 -6.22
CA ILE A 29 8.07 -2.51 -7.34
C ILE A 29 9.12 -1.44 -7.05
N MET A 30 9.29 -1.06 -5.79
CA MET A 30 10.27 -0.05 -5.37
C MET A 30 11.73 -0.52 -5.46
N GLU A 31 11.97 -1.83 -5.44
CA GLU A 31 13.31 -2.44 -5.43
C GLU A 31 13.76 -2.99 -6.80
N LYS A 32 12.80 -3.35 -7.67
CA LYS A 32 13.11 -4.01 -8.95
C LYS A 32 13.59 -3.03 -10.04
N ASP A 33 14.82 -3.24 -10.53
CA ASP A 33 15.36 -2.58 -11.73
C ASP A 33 15.03 -3.34 -13.03
N SER A 34 14.52 -2.60 -14.02
CA SER A 34 14.25 -2.92 -15.45
C SER A 34 13.54 -4.25 -15.82
N ASP A 35 12.74 -4.19 -16.90
CA ASP A 35 11.85 -5.23 -17.47
C ASP A 35 10.80 -5.86 -16.53
N LYS A 36 11.19 -6.43 -15.38
CA LYS A 36 10.24 -6.92 -14.36
C LYS A 36 9.41 -5.79 -13.74
N HIS A 37 9.97 -4.58 -13.67
CA HIS A 37 9.27 -3.37 -13.24
C HIS A 37 8.12 -2.99 -14.20
N ARG A 38 8.27 -3.23 -15.51
CA ARG A 38 7.23 -2.94 -16.51
C ARG A 38 6.04 -3.88 -16.37
N SER A 39 6.29 -5.17 -16.09
CA SER A 39 5.23 -6.17 -15.88
C SER A 39 4.44 -5.89 -14.60
N ASN A 40 5.11 -5.65 -13.46
CA ASN A 40 4.42 -5.32 -12.20
C ASN A 40 3.64 -4.00 -12.29
N ARG A 41 4.18 -2.96 -12.96
CA ARG A 41 3.43 -1.72 -13.24
C ARG A 41 2.23 -1.95 -14.14
N GLY A 42 2.34 -2.84 -15.12
CA GLY A 42 1.23 -3.21 -15.99
C GLY A 42 0.06 -3.79 -15.18
N VAL A 43 0.34 -4.74 -14.30
CA VAL A 43 -0.67 -5.40 -13.44
C VAL A 43 -1.30 -4.41 -12.46
N ILE A 44 -0.49 -3.68 -11.68
CA ILE A 44 -1.00 -2.69 -10.70
C ILE A 44 -1.73 -1.54 -11.41
N GLY A 45 -1.25 -1.14 -12.59
CA GLY A 45 -1.81 -0.05 -13.38
C GLY A 45 -3.13 -0.39 -14.07
N THR A 46 -3.52 -1.67 -14.18
CA THR A 46 -4.77 -2.04 -14.87
C THR A 46 -6.03 -1.42 -14.25
N ASN A 47 -6.08 -1.28 -12.92
CA ASN A 47 -7.17 -0.58 -12.24
C ASN A 47 -7.12 0.94 -12.44
N LEU A 48 -5.96 1.48 -12.81
CA LEU A 48 -5.70 2.91 -12.94
C LEU A 48 -5.75 3.40 -14.40
N VAL A 49 -5.89 2.51 -15.38
CA VAL A 49 -6.24 2.91 -16.75
C VAL A 49 -7.72 3.24 -16.86
N TYR A 50 -8.10 3.97 -17.90
CA TYR A 50 -9.46 4.47 -18.10
C TYR A 50 -10.57 3.41 -17.89
N ALA A 51 -10.37 2.19 -18.41
CA ALA A 51 -11.32 1.10 -18.22
C ALA A 51 -11.45 0.67 -16.75
N GLY A 52 -10.34 0.57 -16.02
CA GLY A 52 -10.32 0.29 -14.59
C GLY A 52 -10.93 1.44 -13.78
N LEU A 53 -10.60 2.70 -14.11
CA LEU A 53 -11.14 3.89 -13.44
C LEU A 53 -12.67 4.00 -13.56
N LYS A 54 -13.25 3.60 -14.71
CA LYS A 54 -14.71 3.55 -14.87
C LYS A 54 -15.40 2.64 -13.84
N VAL A 55 -14.74 1.57 -13.42
CA VAL A 55 -15.25 0.63 -12.42
C VAL A 55 -14.88 1.09 -11.00
N LEU A 56 -13.66 1.61 -10.83
CA LEU A 56 -13.11 2.00 -9.54
C LEU A 56 -13.76 3.27 -8.97
N VAL A 57 -13.94 4.30 -9.78
CA VAL A 57 -14.42 5.62 -9.31
C VAL A 57 -15.78 5.53 -8.64
N PRO A 58 -16.80 4.82 -9.19
CA PRO A 58 -18.07 4.64 -8.49
C PRO A 58 -17.92 3.97 -7.12
N LYS A 59 -17.13 2.89 -7.03
CA LYS A 59 -16.88 2.18 -5.75
C LYS A 59 -16.23 3.11 -4.73
N LEU A 60 -15.20 3.84 -5.14
CA LEU A 60 -14.50 4.80 -4.30
C LEU A 60 -15.46 5.88 -3.80
N CYS A 61 -16.27 6.48 -4.68
CA CYS A 61 -17.25 7.49 -4.31
C CYS A 61 -18.26 6.95 -3.28
N SER A 62 -18.78 5.75 -3.50
CA SER A 62 -19.70 5.09 -2.55
C SER A 62 -19.04 4.83 -1.19
N SER A 63 -17.81 4.30 -1.16
CA SER A 63 -17.09 4.06 0.10
C SER A 63 -16.80 5.36 0.86
N VAL A 64 -16.41 6.44 0.16
CA VAL A 64 -16.21 7.76 0.78
C VAL A 64 -17.51 8.32 1.35
N GLN A 65 -18.59 8.29 0.58
CA GLN A 65 -19.89 8.78 1.04
C GLN A 65 -20.40 8.01 2.26
N LEU A 66 -20.32 6.67 2.22
CA LEU A 66 -20.69 5.81 3.34
C LEU A 66 -19.84 6.13 4.58
N TYR A 67 -18.53 6.27 4.41
CA TYR A 67 -17.61 6.55 5.51
C TYR A 67 -17.89 7.90 6.16
N LEU A 68 -18.14 8.94 5.37
CA LEU A 68 -18.53 10.26 5.88
C LEU A 68 -19.88 10.22 6.60
N ALA A 69 -20.87 9.53 6.03
CA ALA A 69 -22.20 9.41 6.62
C ALA A 69 -22.19 8.67 7.97
N THR A 70 -21.30 7.69 8.14
CA THR A 70 -21.23 6.84 9.33
C THR A 70 -20.29 7.37 10.41
N ASN A 71 -19.16 7.99 10.02
CA ASN A 71 -18.09 8.37 10.97
C ASN A 71 -17.96 9.88 11.19
N TRP A 72 -18.55 10.72 10.33
CA TRP A 72 -18.45 12.16 10.43
C TRP A 72 -19.77 12.81 10.83
N LYS A 73 -20.87 12.42 10.18
CA LYS A 73 -22.16 13.08 10.38
C LYS A 73 -22.58 13.04 11.86
N GLY A 74 -22.80 14.22 12.45
CA GLY A 74 -23.22 14.37 13.85
C GLY A 74 -22.09 14.44 14.87
N GLN A 75 -20.82 14.39 14.45
CA GLN A 75 -19.67 14.62 15.33
C GLN A 75 -19.31 16.12 15.38
N GLU A 76 -19.17 16.67 16.59
CA GLU A 76 -18.74 18.06 16.78
C GLU A 76 -17.25 18.25 16.45
N ASN A 77 -16.42 17.25 16.77
CA ASN A 77 -15.00 17.25 16.54
C ASN A 77 -14.56 15.93 15.89
N VAL A 78 -13.76 16.02 14.83
CA VAL A 78 -13.25 14.86 14.10
C VAL A 78 -11.74 14.90 13.96
N SER A 79 -11.07 13.75 14.19
CA SER A 79 -9.64 13.61 13.87
C SER A 79 -9.48 13.33 12.39
N LEU A 80 -9.30 14.38 11.59
CA LEU A 80 -9.11 14.26 10.14
C LEU A 80 -8.00 13.26 9.77
N TYR A 81 -6.88 13.29 10.50
CA TYR A 81 -5.76 12.39 10.25
C TYR A 81 -6.14 10.92 10.45
N ARG A 82 -6.77 10.58 11.58
CA ARG A 82 -7.22 9.20 11.85
C ARG A 82 -8.27 8.76 10.84
N LEU A 83 -9.26 9.61 10.57
CA LEU A 83 -10.34 9.28 9.66
C LEU A 83 -9.84 9.07 8.23
N THR A 84 -8.99 9.96 7.74
CA THR A 84 -8.44 9.86 6.39
C THR A 84 -7.57 8.63 6.26
N LYS A 85 -6.79 8.29 7.29
CA LYS A 85 -5.95 7.10 7.29
C LYS A 85 -6.75 5.80 7.20
N VAL A 86 -7.83 5.68 7.99
CA VAL A 86 -8.73 4.52 7.91
C VAL A 86 -9.40 4.46 6.53
N LEU A 87 -9.92 5.60 6.05
CA LEU A 87 -10.60 5.67 4.77
C LEU A 87 -9.68 5.30 3.60
N THR A 88 -8.45 5.83 3.55
CA THR A 88 -7.52 5.51 2.46
C THR A 88 -7.08 4.05 2.51
N PHE A 89 -6.88 3.49 3.71
CA PHE A 89 -6.60 2.07 3.88
C PHE A 89 -7.74 1.22 3.33
N SER A 90 -8.98 1.46 3.77
CA SER A 90 -10.17 0.73 3.26
C SER A 90 -10.34 0.86 1.76
N ILE A 91 -10.18 2.05 1.18
CA ILE A 91 -10.27 2.23 -0.28
C ILE A 91 -9.24 1.37 -1.01
N VAL A 92 -7.99 1.35 -0.54
CA VAL A 92 -6.96 0.54 -1.20
C VAL A 92 -7.32 -0.95 -1.12
N PHE A 93 -7.69 -1.45 0.05
CA PHE A 93 -7.96 -2.88 0.20
C PHE A 93 -9.27 -3.30 -0.48
N GLU A 94 -10.38 -2.65 -0.18
CA GLU A 94 -11.70 -3.06 -0.66
C GLU A 94 -11.93 -2.67 -2.13
N CYS A 95 -11.53 -1.45 -2.52
CA CYS A 95 -11.84 -0.94 -3.87
C CYS A 95 -10.78 -1.31 -4.91
N LEU A 96 -9.48 -1.24 -4.57
CA LEU A 96 -8.41 -1.56 -5.52
C LEU A 96 -8.02 -3.04 -5.51
N LEU A 97 -7.97 -3.67 -4.34
CA LEU A 97 -7.50 -5.06 -4.19
C LEU A 97 -8.64 -6.08 -4.06
N GLY A 98 -9.87 -5.63 -3.76
CA GLY A 98 -11.01 -6.53 -3.54
C GLY A 98 -10.90 -7.35 -2.25
N ILE A 99 -10.11 -6.89 -1.28
CA ILE A 99 -9.89 -7.54 0.01
C ILE A 99 -10.68 -6.80 1.07
N ASP A 100 -11.53 -7.51 1.80
CA ASP A 100 -12.28 -6.95 2.91
C ASP A 100 -11.35 -6.57 4.07
N VAL A 101 -11.51 -5.36 4.62
CA VAL A 101 -10.71 -4.91 5.77
C VAL A 101 -11.28 -5.48 7.06
N GLU A 102 -10.50 -6.33 7.72
CA GLU A 102 -10.78 -6.84 9.06
C GLU A 102 -10.27 -5.89 10.16
N LEU A 103 -10.87 -5.96 11.35
CA LEU A 103 -10.41 -5.23 12.54
C LEU A 103 -8.94 -5.56 12.84
N GLY A 104 -8.13 -4.52 13.10
CA GLY A 104 -6.70 -4.67 13.42
C GLY A 104 -5.77 -4.81 12.21
N MET A 105 -6.31 -4.93 10.98
CA MET A 105 -5.49 -5.01 9.77
C MET A 105 -4.68 -3.71 9.55
N LEU A 106 -5.31 -2.55 9.73
CA LEU A 106 -4.64 -1.25 9.65
C LEU A 106 -3.52 -1.13 10.71
N ASP A 107 -3.81 -1.45 11.98
CA ASP A 107 -2.83 -1.37 13.07
C ASP A 107 -1.60 -2.26 12.80
N THR A 108 -1.83 -3.46 12.25
CA THR A 108 -0.77 -4.38 11.85
C THR A 108 0.06 -3.79 10.72
N PHE A 109 -0.58 -3.19 9.71
CA PHE A 109 0.08 -2.54 8.60
C PHE A 109 0.91 -1.32 9.04
N GLU A 110 0.37 -0.49 9.93
CA GLU A 110 1.11 0.64 10.52
C GLU A 110 2.35 0.16 11.28
N ARG A 111 2.27 -0.98 11.97
CA ARG A 111 3.43 -1.56 12.66
C ARG A 111 4.52 -2.02 11.72
N VAL A 112 4.20 -2.37 10.46
CA VAL A 112 5.22 -2.56 9.41
C VAL A 112 5.90 -1.23 9.11
N LEU A 113 5.12 -0.17 8.90
CA LEU A 113 5.61 1.16 8.53
C LEU A 113 6.54 1.78 9.58
N GLU A 114 6.32 1.50 10.88
CA GLU A 114 7.21 1.93 11.97
C GLU A 114 8.69 1.53 11.77
N GLY A 115 8.94 0.44 11.05
CA GLY A 115 10.27 -0.14 10.86
C GLY A 115 10.93 0.21 9.53
N VAL A 116 10.15 0.69 8.55
CA VAL A 116 10.59 0.87 7.14
C VAL A 116 11.82 1.77 7.04
N PHE A 117 11.88 2.81 7.86
CA PHE A 117 13.00 3.76 7.92
C PHE A 117 13.80 3.68 9.22
N SER A 118 13.62 2.60 10.00
CA SER A 118 14.38 2.39 11.23
C SER A 118 15.75 1.75 10.94
N PRO A 119 16.72 1.80 11.88
CA PRO A 119 17.92 0.97 11.79
C PRO A 119 17.53 -0.51 11.70
N ALA A 120 18.14 -1.24 10.77
CA ALA A 120 17.86 -2.65 10.50
C ALA A 120 18.46 -3.59 11.58
N ILE A 121 18.16 -3.31 12.85
CA ILE A 121 18.70 -4.03 14.02
C ILE A 121 17.63 -5.00 14.52
N GLN A 122 17.91 -6.30 14.40
CA GLN A 122 16.99 -7.37 14.78
C GLN A 122 17.13 -7.77 16.26
N PHE A 123 17.07 -6.76 17.14
CA PHE A 123 17.08 -6.97 18.59
C PHE A 123 15.64 -7.10 19.12
N PRO A 124 15.34 -8.03 20.04
CA PRO A 124 14.00 -8.18 20.62
C PRO A 124 13.46 -6.84 21.17
N GLY A 125 12.26 -6.46 20.75
CA GLY A 125 11.66 -5.18 21.14
C GLY A 125 12.17 -3.94 20.39
N SER A 126 13.09 -4.08 19.43
CA SER A 126 13.39 -2.97 18.50
C SER A 126 12.20 -2.70 17.58
N LYS A 127 12.13 -1.49 17.00
CA LYS A 127 11.12 -1.14 15.98
C LYS A 127 11.19 -2.11 14.81
N PHE A 128 12.38 -2.31 14.25
CA PHE A 128 12.60 -3.21 13.12
C PHE A 128 12.17 -4.65 13.41
N TRP A 129 12.48 -5.17 14.60
CA TRP A 129 12.06 -6.52 15.00
C TRP A 129 10.54 -6.66 15.07
N ARG A 130 9.84 -5.68 15.65
CA ARG A 130 8.36 -5.68 15.69
C ARG A 130 7.77 -5.58 14.28
N SER A 131 8.33 -4.73 13.43
CA SER A 131 7.86 -4.55 12.05
C SER A 131 8.08 -5.81 11.20
N LYS A 132 9.15 -6.57 11.41
CA LYS A 132 9.34 -7.87 10.75
C LYS A 132 8.27 -8.88 11.16
N LYS A 133 7.87 -8.91 12.43
CA LYS A 133 6.75 -9.74 12.90
C LYS A 133 5.43 -9.31 12.27
N ALA A 134 5.14 -8.01 12.29
CA ALA A 134 3.93 -7.44 11.69
C ALA A 134 3.86 -7.74 10.18
N ARG A 135 5.00 -7.69 9.46
CA ARG A 135 5.05 -8.04 8.03
C ARG A 135 4.58 -9.48 7.78
N VAL A 136 5.05 -10.44 8.59
CA VAL A 136 4.65 -11.85 8.46
C VAL A 136 3.15 -12.03 8.75
N GLU A 137 2.63 -11.26 9.70
CA GLU A 137 1.19 -11.26 10.01
C GLU A 137 0.36 -10.65 8.87
N THR A 138 0.79 -9.50 8.33
CA THR A 138 0.18 -8.89 7.14
C THR A 138 0.16 -9.86 5.97
N GLU A 139 1.26 -10.54 5.67
CA GLU A 139 1.33 -11.52 4.57
C GLU A 139 0.26 -12.63 4.72
N LYS A 140 0.06 -13.15 5.94
CA LYS A 140 -0.99 -14.14 6.21
C LYS A 140 -2.39 -13.56 6.01
N MET A 141 -2.64 -12.33 6.45
CA MET A 141 -3.92 -11.65 6.27
C MET A 141 -4.23 -11.46 4.76
N LEU A 142 -3.24 -11.04 3.98
CA LEU A 142 -3.40 -10.84 2.53
C LEU A 142 -3.69 -12.14 1.80
N VAL A 143 -2.94 -13.20 2.08
CA VAL A 143 -3.16 -14.51 1.45
C VAL A 143 -4.55 -15.06 1.80
N LYS A 144 -5.01 -14.89 3.04
CA LYS A 144 -6.36 -15.29 3.45
C LYS A 144 -7.43 -14.51 2.67
N GLY A 145 -7.28 -13.20 2.56
CA GLY A 145 -8.25 -12.32 1.90
C GLY A 145 -8.31 -12.46 0.38
N SER A 146 -7.23 -12.92 -0.28
CA SER A 146 -7.20 -13.13 -1.74
C SER A 146 -7.79 -14.47 -2.21
N ASN A 147 -8.23 -15.35 -1.30
CA ASN A 147 -8.82 -16.66 -1.64
C ASN A 147 -10.36 -16.64 -1.65
N HIS A 148 -10.96 -15.46 -1.75
CA HIS A 148 -12.40 -15.24 -1.97
C HIS A 148 -12.61 -14.56 -3.32
#